data_AF-A0A1B7I637-F1
#
_entry.id   AF-A0A1B7I637-F1
#
_cell.length_a   1.000
_cell.length_b   1.000
_cell.length_c   1.000
_cell.angle_alpha   90.00
_cell.angle_beta   90.00
_cell.angle_gamma   90.00
#
_symmetry.space_group_name_H-M   'P 1'
#
loop_
_entity.id
_entity.type
_entity.pdbx_description
1 polymer ?
#
loop_
_entity_poly.entity_id
_entity_poly.type
_entity_poly.pdbx_seq_one_letter_code
_entity_poly.pdbx_strand_id
1 'polypeptide(L)'
;MPLVIGVMGEFTQSEDELRDRQFIKIDKDNFNEVMEGMAPKVELLVDSALPENEGKLAVELKFNSLDDFTPDNIVAQVEPLRKLLELREQLSDLRNRTASNDRLKEQLIEMLSQQNAKGATE
;
A
#
# COMPACT_ATOMS: atom_id res chain seq x y z
N MET A 1 12.73 -13.45 38.84
CA MET A 1 12.68 -14.27 37.61
C MET A 1 11.71 -13.60 36.66
N PRO A 2 12.08 -13.28 35.41
CA PRO A 2 11.13 -12.72 34.45
C PRO A 2 10.07 -13.76 34.09
N LEU A 3 8.81 -13.33 33.96
CA LEU A 3 7.72 -14.18 33.47
C LEU A 3 7.92 -14.41 31.98
N VAL A 4 8.07 -15.67 31.56
CA VAL A 4 8.18 -16.07 30.15
C VAL A 4 6.86 -16.70 29.74
N ILE A 5 6.27 -16.20 28.65
CA ILE A 5 5.02 -16.69 28.08
C ILE A 5 5.33 -17.27 26.70
N GLY A 6 4.93 -18.51 26.46
CA GLY A 6 4.94 -19.11 25.13
C GLY A 6 3.59 -18.91 24.45
N VAL A 7 3.60 -18.33 23.25
CA VAL A 7 2.43 -18.20 22.39
C VAL A 7 2.59 -19.15 21.21
N MET A 8 1.56 -19.96 20.95
CA MET A 8 1.54 -20.90 19.83
C MET A 8 0.31 -20.62 18.98
N GLY A 9 0.49 -20.61 17.66
CA GLY A 9 -0.56 -20.31 16.70
C GLY A 9 -0.06 -20.45 15.27
N GLU A 10 -0.97 -20.29 14.33
CA GLU A 10 -0.64 -20.23 12.90
C GLU A 10 -0.27 -18.78 12.55
N PHE A 11 1.04 -18.52 12.46
CA PHE A 11 1.58 -17.19 12.17
C PHE A 11 2.10 -17.08 10.74
N THR A 12 2.57 -18.19 10.16
CA THR A 12 2.97 -18.33 8.76
C THR A 12 2.65 -19.73 8.27
N GLN A 13 2.60 -19.89 6.95
CA GLN A 13 2.62 -21.21 6.35
C GLN A 13 4.05 -21.76 6.45
N SER A 14 4.24 -22.84 7.22
CA SER A 14 5.51 -23.56 7.34
C SER A 14 5.26 -25.02 7.05
N GLU A 15 6.13 -25.61 6.24
CA GLU A 15 6.11 -27.04 5.87
C GLU A 15 6.78 -27.93 6.94
N ASP A 16 7.40 -27.32 7.96
CA ASP A 16 8.12 -28.05 8.99
C ASP A 16 7.17 -28.84 9.89
N GLU A 17 7.55 -30.06 10.26
CA GLU A 17 6.82 -30.82 11.27
C GLU A 17 6.82 -30.09 12.61
N LEU A 18 5.71 -30.18 13.36
CA LEU A 18 5.57 -29.51 14.65
C LEU A 18 6.69 -29.84 15.66
N ARG A 19 7.32 -31.00 15.53
CA ARG A 19 8.41 -31.44 16.42
C ARG A 19 9.74 -30.74 16.15
N ASP A 20 9.93 -30.26 14.92
CA ASP A 20 11.17 -29.61 14.49
C ASP A 20 11.10 -28.08 14.64
N ARG A 21 9.90 -27.53 14.88
CA ARG A 21 9.68 -26.10 15.10
C ARG A 21 10.27 -25.65 16.43
N GLN A 22 11.15 -24.64 16.38
CA GLN A 22 11.76 -24.04 17.57
C GLN A 22 11.04 -22.77 18.01
N PHE A 23 11.06 -22.51 19.32
CA PHE A 23 10.58 -21.24 19.85
C PHE A 23 11.55 -20.11 19.50
N ILE A 24 11.02 -19.06 18.89
CA ILE A 24 11.76 -17.83 18.64
C ILE A 24 11.47 -16.87 19.80
N LYS A 25 12.52 -16.34 20.42
CA LYS A 25 12.39 -15.32 21.46
C LYS A 25 12.09 -13.97 20.80
N ILE A 26 11.00 -13.34 21.22
CA ILE A 26 10.57 -12.03 20.73
C ILE A 26 10.57 -11.03 21.87
N ASP A 27 11.13 -9.84 21.63
CA ASP A 27 11.04 -8.66 22.48
C ASP A 27 10.83 -7.40 21.62
N LYS A 28 10.90 -6.21 22.23
CA LYS A 28 10.61 -4.94 21.55
C LYS A 28 11.69 -4.55 20.54
N ASP A 29 12.89 -5.10 20.68
CA ASP A 29 14.05 -4.69 19.90
C ASP A 29 14.19 -5.56 18.65
N ASN A 30 13.73 -6.82 18.69
CA ASN A 30 13.89 -7.78 17.59
C ASN A 30 12.59 -8.15 16.84
N PHE A 31 11.44 -7.54 17.17
CA PHE A 31 10.16 -7.92 16.59
C PHE A 31 10.13 -7.86 15.06
N ASN A 32 10.65 -6.76 14.48
CA ASN A 32 10.66 -6.59 13.02
C ASN A 32 11.62 -7.59 12.35
N GLU A 33 12.79 -7.85 12.94
CA GLU A 33 13.74 -8.85 12.42
C GLU A 33 13.12 -10.25 12.39
N VAL A 34 12.42 -10.63 13.46
CA VAL A 34 11.69 -11.91 13.53
C VAL A 34 10.57 -11.95 12.50
N MET A 35 9.80 -10.86 12.35
CA MET A 35 8.72 -10.77 11.37
C MET A 35 9.24 -10.91 9.93
N GLU A 36 10.31 -10.20 9.59
CA GLU A 36 10.97 -10.28 8.29
C GLU A 36 11.47 -11.70 8.00
N GLY A 37 12.12 -12.36 8.97
CA GLY A 37 12.57 -13.75 8.83
C GLY A 37 11.44 -14.77 8.67
N MET A 38 10.28 -14.49 9.26
CA MET A 38 9.06 -15.28 9.10
C MET A 38 8.40 -15.07 7.73
N ALA A 39 8.61 -13.90 7.11
CA ALA A 39 8.06 -13.50 5.81
C ALA A 39 6.54 -13.79 5.67
N PRO A 40 5.70 -13.32 6.61
CA PRO A 40 4.25 -13.51 6.52
C PRO A 40 3.72 -12.92 5.22
N LYS A 41 2.96 -13.75 4.50
CA LYS A 41 2.37 -13.42 3.21
C LYS A 41 0.90 -13.80 3.23
N VAL A 42 0.09 -12.96 2.59
CA VAL A 42 -1.34 -13.16 2.45
C VAL A 42 -1.74 -12.93 1.00
N GLU A 43 -2.40 -13.92 0.41
CA GLU A 43 -3.02 -13.84 -0.91
C GLU A 43 -4.54 -13.88 -0.74
N LEU A 44 -5.22 -12.84 -1.22
CA LEU A 44 -6.66 -12.68 -1.07
C LEU A 44 -7.29 -12.26 -2.38
N LEU A 45 -8.54 -12.68 -2.57
CA LEU A 45 -9.40 -12.22 -3.65
C LEU A 45 -10.52 -11.36 -3.05
N VAL A 46 -10.35 -10.04 -3.10
CA VAL A 46 -11.26 -9.06 -2.47
C VAL A 46 -12.21 -8.45 -3.50
N ASP A 47 -13.32 -7.88 -3.05
CA ASP A 47 -14.21 -7.13 -3.94
C ASP A 47 -13.57 -5.79 -4.31
N SER A 48 -13.58 -5.48 -5.60
CA SER A 48 -13.03 -4.22 -6.11
C SER A 48 -14.03 -3.09 -5.97
N ALA A 49 -13.61 -2.01 -5.33
CA ALA A 49 -14.35 -0.74 -5.25
C ALA A 49 -13.86 0.30 -6.28
N LEU A 50 -13.04 -0.13 -7.25
CA LEU A 50 -12.48 0.76 -8.27
C LEU A 50 -13.53 1.07 -9.35
N PRO A 51 -13.71 2.35 -9.75
CA PRO A 51 -14.77 2.77 -10.68
C PRO A 51 -14.75 2.08 -12.05
N GLU A 52 -13.58 1.62 -12.51
CA GLU A 52 -13.40 1.02 -13.85
C GLU A 52 -13.03 -0.47 -13.81
N ASN A 53 -13.00 -1.07 -12.61
CA ASN A 53 -12.57 -2.44 -12.44
C ASN A 53 -13.52 -3.14 -11.47
N GLU A 54 -14.76 -3.34 -11.90
CA GLU A 54 -15.77 -4.06 -11.13
C GLU A 54 -15.42 -5.56 -11.02
N GLY A 55 -15.81 -6.20 -9.93
CA GLY A 55 -15.60 -7.62 -9.69
C GLY A 55 -14.59 -7.89 -8.58
N LYS A 56 -13.68 -8.85 -8.82
CA LYS A 56 -12.72 -9.32 -7.81
C LYS A 56 -11.32 -8.81 -8.12
N LEU A 57 -10.63 -8.27 -7.11
CA LEU A 57 -9.24 -7.87 -7.15
C LEU A 57 -8.39 -8.90 -6.42
N ALA A 58 -7.43 -9.50 -7.12
CA ALA A 58 -6.41 -10.34 -6.49
C ALA A 58 -5.35 -9.44 -5.85
N VAL A 59 -5.06 -9.68 -4.57
CA VAL A 59 -4.13 -8.91 -3.77
C VAL A 59 -3.13 -9.87 -3.13
N GLU A 60 -1.84 -9.56 -3.29
CA GLU A 60 -0.74 -10.23 -2.59
C GLU A 60 -0.09 -9.21 -1.66
N LEU A 61 -0.09 -9.49 -0.35
CA LEU A 61 0.55 -8.67 0.66
C LEU A 61 1.70 -9.43 1.31
N LYS A 62 2.80 -8.72 1.54
CA LYS A 62 3.98 -9.19 2.29
C LYS A 62 4.24 -8.22 3.42
N PHE A 63 4.53 -8.75 4.61
CA PHE A 63 4.81 -7.93 5.78
C PHE A 63 6.21 -8.27 6.30
N ASN A 64 7.06 -7.25 6.41
CA ASN A 64 8.40 -7.33 6.98
C ASN A 64 8.46 -6.61 8.34
N SER A 65 7.56 -5.66 8.57
CA SER A 65 7.50 -4.86 9.79
C SER A 65 6.06 -4.57 10.20
N LEU A 66 5.88 -4.09 11.44
CA LEU A 66 4.56 -3.68 11.92
C LEU A 66 3.96 -2.52 11.09
N ASP A 67 4.81 -1.67 10.51
CA ASP A 67 4.36 -0.54 9.70
C ASP A 67 3.72 -1.00 8.38
N ASP A 68 4.00 -2.23 7.91
CA ASP A 68 3.40 -2.76 6.68
C ASP A 68 1.89 -3.01 6.81
N PHE A 69 1.35 -3.00 8.04
CA PHE A 69 -0.09 -3.06 8.28
C PHE A 69 -0.79 -1.69 8.13
N THR A 70 -0.04 -0.62 7.92
CA THR A 70 -0.62 0.70 7.67
C THR A 70 -1.25 0.76 6.27
N PRO A 71 -2.36 1.51 6.09
CA PRO A 71 -2.99 1.64 4.77
C PRO A 71 -2.04 2.14 3.69
N ASP A 72 -1.11 3.03 4.03
CA ASP A 72 -0.16 3.61 3.08
C ASP A 72 0.78 2.53 2.51
N ASN A 73 1.34 1.67 3.37
CA ASN A 73 2.18 0.57 2.93
C ASN A 73 1.40 -0.53 2.21
N ILE A 74 0.15 -0.80 2.60
CA ILE A 74 -0.72 -1.74 1.88
C ILE A 74 -1.01 -1.22 0.47
N VAL A 75 -1.36 0.05 0.32
CA VAL A 75 -1.63 0.69 -0.98
C VAL A 75 -0.41 0.63 -1.89
N ALA A 76 0.80 0.81 -1.34
CA ALA A 76 2.04 0.72 -2.10
C ALA A 76 2.30 -0.68 -2.71
N GLN A 77 1.79 -1.74 -2.08
CA GLN A 77 1.92 -3.12 -2.57
C GLN A 77 0.87 -3.50 -3.62
N VAL A 78 -0.26 -2.79 -3.67
CA VAL A 78 -1.36 -3.07 -4.60
C VAL A 78 -1.26 -2.14 -5.81
N GLU A 79 -0.74 -2.66 -6.92
CA GLU A 79 -0.39 -1.89 -8.13
C GLU A 79 -1.49 -0.92 -8.61
N PRO A 80 -2.79 -1.29 -8.71
CA PRO A 80 -3.84 -0.34 -9.07
C PRO A 80 -4.02 0.81 -8.07
N LEU A 81 -3.87 0.56 -6.77
CA LEU A 81 -4.01 1.57 -5.73
C LEU A 81 -2.78 2.48 -5.67
N ARG A 82 -1.58 1.93 -5.88
CA ARG A 82 -0.33 2.71 -5.94
C ARG A 82 -0.41 3.79 -7.04
N LYS A 83 -0.90 3.45 -8.23
CA LYS A 83 -1.11 4.42 -9.32
C LYS A 83 -2.06 5.55 -8.96
N LEU A 84 -3.13 5.25 -8.22
CA LEU A 84 -4.07 6.27 -7.74
C LEU A 84 -3.43 7.18 -6.69
N LEU A 85 -2.60 6.63 -5.82
CA LEU A 85 -1.83 7.40 -4.84
C LEU A 85 -0.85 8.35 -5.54
N GLU A 86 -0.06 7.84 -6.49
CA GLU A 86 0.89 8.63 -7.30
C GLU A 86 0.17 9.76 -8.05
N LEU A 87 -1.00 9.49 -8.65
CA LEU A 87 -1.80 10.51 -9.32
C LEU A 87 -2.29 11.58 -8.34
N ARG A 88 -2.74 11.18 -7.14
CA ARG A 88 -3.15 12.13 -6.10
C ARG A 88 -2.00 13.03 -5.67
N GLU A 89 -0.80 12.50 -5.53
CA GLU A 89 0.41 13.27 -5.20
C GLU A 89 0.73 14.27 -6.31
N GLN A 90 0.73 13.85 -7.57
CA GLN A 90 0.94 14.74 -8.72
C GLN A 90 -0.09 15.87 -8.79
N LEU A 91 -1.37 15.57 -8.54
CA LEU A 91 -2.44 16.57 -8.50
C LEU A 91 -2.28 17.53 -7.33
N SER A 92 -1.84 17.05 -6.15
CA SER A 92 -1.54 17.87 -4.99
C SER A 92 -0.37 18.83 -5.26
N ASP A 93 0.70 18.31 -5.87
CA ASP A 93 1.87 19.10 -6.28
C ASP A 93 1.51 20.15 -7.32
N LEU A 94 0.70 19.79 -8.32
CA LEU A 94 0.18 20.72 -9.30
C LEU A 94 -0.63 21.83 -8.65
N ARG A 95 -1.53 21.50 -7.72
CA ARG A 95 -2.32 22.47 -6.96
C ARG A 95 -1.42 23.45 -6.20
N ASN A 96 -0.40 22.93 -5.50
CA ASN A 96 0.51 23.74 -4.71
C ASN A 96 1.35 24.68 -5.59
N ARG A 97 1.89 24.18 -6.71
CA ARG A 97 2.64 24.99 -7.69
C ARG A 97 1.76 26.07 -8.30
N THR A 98 0.56 25.72 -8.70
CA THR A 98 -0.43 26.65 -9.26
C THR A 98 -0.75 27.75 -8.25
N ALA A 99 -0.97 27.42 -6.98
CA ALA A 99 -1.22 28.42 -5.94
C ALA A 99 -0.06 29.42 -5.77
N SER A 100 1.19 28.95 -5.91
CA SER A 100 2.40 29.77 -5.73
C SER A 100 2.85 30.57 -6.96
N ASN A 101 2.37 30.25 -8.16
CA ASN A 101 2.88 30.81 -9.42
C ASN A 101 1.72 31.23 -10.33
N ASP A 102 1.47 32.54 -10.37
CA ASP A 102 0.37 33.11 -11.16
C ASP A 102 0.54 32.93 -12.68
N ARG A 103 1.78 32.79 -13.16
CA ARG A 103 2.08 32.53 -14.57
C ARG A 103 1.70 31.10 -14.99
N LEU A 104 1.84 30.13 -14.08
CA LEU A 104 1.36 28.76 -14.29
C LEU A 104 -0.18 28.68 -14.27
N LYS A 105 -0.85 29.49 -13.45
CA LYS A 105 -2.32 29.61 -13.49
C LYS A 105 -2.81 30.06 -14.86
N GLU A 106 -2.21 31.11 -15.42
CA GLU A 106 -2.59 31.65 -16.74
C GLU A 106 -2.44 30.59 -17.84
N GLN A 107 -1.31 29.86 -17.86
CA GLN A 107 -1.07 28.81 -18.85
C GLN A 107 -2.01 27.60 -18.69
N LEU A 108 -2.36 27.21 -17.46
CA LEU A 108 -3.35 26.15 -17.24
C LEU A 108 -4.75 26.56 -17.72
N ILE A 109 -5.15 27.80 -17.43
CA ILE A 109 -6.44 28.35 -17.88
C ILE A 109 -6.48 28.38 -19.41
N GLU A 110 -5.38 28.78 -20.05
CA GLU A 110 -5.27 28.80 -21.51
C GLU A 110 -5.37 27.39 -22.10
N MET A 111 -4.68 26.38 -21.55
CA MET A 111 -4.76 25.00 -22.02
C MET A 111 -6.15 24.37 -21.79
N LEU A 112 -6.79 24.63 -20.65
CA LEU A 112 -8.15 24.18 -20.36
C LEU A 112 -9.16 24.80 -21.32
N SER A 113 -9.01 26.10 -21.65
CA SER A 113 -9.86 26.78 -22.63
C SER A 113 -9.72 26.16 -24.03
N GLN A 114 -8.51 25.74 -24.42
CA GLN A 114 -8.26 25.08 -25.70
C GLN A 114 -8.78 23.63 -25.75
N GLN A 115 -8.71 22.88 -24.65
CA GLN A 115 -9.29 21.53 -24.59
C GLN A 115 -10.83 21.56 -24.64
N ASN A 116 -11.47 22.50 -23.94
CA ASN A 116 -12.93 22.67 -24.03
C ASN A 116 -13.38 23.13 -25.42
N ALA A 117 -12.58 23.95 -26.12
CA ALA A 117 -12.86 24.33 -27.50
C ALA A 117 -12.72 23.15 -28.48
N LYS A 118 -11.79 22.22 -28.24
CA LYS A 118 -11.62 21.00 -29.04
C LYS A 118 -12.65 19.91 -28.75
N GLY A 119 -13.11 19.78 -27.51
CA GLY A 119 -14.18 18.83 -27.15
C GLY A 119 -15.59 19.24 -27.62
N ALA A 120 -15.78 20.50 -28.03
CA ALA A 120 -17.06 21.00 -28.56
C ALA A 120 -17.18 20.89 -30.09
N THR A 121 -16.17 20.33 -30.77
CA THR A 121 -16.15 20.17 -32.24
C THR A 121 -16.20 18.71 -32.73
N GLU A 122 -16.44 17.75 -31.82
CA GLU A 122 -16.79 16.36 -32.16
C GLU A 122 -18.18 15.98 -31.65
#